data_AF-A0A194R9C7-F1
#
_entry.id   AF-A0A194R9C7-F1
#
_cell.length_a   1.000
_cell.length_b   1.000
_cell.length_c   1.000
_cell.angle_alpha   90.00
_cell.angle_beta   90.00
_cell.angle_gamma   90.00
#
_symmetry.space_group_name_H-M   'P 1'
#
loop_
_entity.id
_entity.type
_entity.pdbx_description
1 polymer ?
#
loop_
_entity_poly.entity_id
_entity_poly.type
_entity_poly.pdbx_seq_one_letter_code
_entity_poly.pdbx_strand_id
1 'polypeptide(L)'
;MSCASQHFVISSIGKYSVDISNPKEPHPSDLGQVNMQSSSTAASNTSCKERNFSATVITLRNMSPNTDSADKTASFRFRNILDPTPAIIIDGRGHLLGRLAAVIAKVLLEGNKVVVVRCEQLNISGNFFRNKLKFMSFLRKRCNVNPARGPFHFRAPSKILWKTVRGMIPHKTERGKDALRRLRAYDGCPPPYDNRRRVVVPAALRVFCLKPGRKYCHVGRLSHEVGWKYRDVVRKLEDKRKFKAIHKVAFERRLKRITKEAGEKVAKATAPFTSIIQSYGYN
;
A
#
# COMPACT_ATOMS: atom_id res chain seq x y z
N MET A 1 -51.48 25.64 -2.08
CA MET A 1 -51.04 26.99 -1.68
C MET A 1 -49.85 26.87 -0.74
N SER A 2 -48.75 27.53 -1.11
CA SER A 2 -47.57 27.94 -0.31
C SER A 2 -46.78 26.89 0.50
N CYS A 3 -45.62 26.50 -0.06
CA CYS A 3 -44.48 25.96 0.67
C CYS A 3 -43.59 27.13 1.10
N ALA A 4 -43.46 27.36 2.41
CA ALA A 4 -42.60 28.42 2.95
C ALA A 4 -41.14 27.95 2.97
N SER A 5 -40.33 28.54 2.08
CA SER A 5 -38.87 28.41 2.08
C SER A 5 -38.25 29.24 3.20
N GLN A 6 -37.54 28.60 4.12
CA GLN A 6 -36.62 29.28 5.02
C GLN A 6 -35.24 29.37 4.36
N HIS A 7 -34.86 30.61 4.01
CA HIS A 7 -33.54 31.00 3.59
C HIS A 7 -32.54 30.82 4.74
N PHE A 8 -31.47 30.04 4.51
CA PHE A 8 -30.26 30.11 5.33
C PHE A 8 -29.14 30.72 4.49
N VAL A 9 -28.80 31.97 4.82
CA VAL A 9 -27.73 32.75 4.22
C VAL A 9 -26.40 32.21 4.76
N ILE A 10 -25.56 31.65 3.89
CA ILE A 10 -24.14 31.44 4.18
C ILE A 10 -23.36 32.44 3.34
N SER A 11 -22.83 33.46 4.02
CA SER A 11 -21.93 34.45 3.46
C SER A 11 -20.56 33.83 3.15
N SER A 12 -20.17 33.96 1.89
CA SER A 12 -18.86 34.41 1.42
C SER A 12 -17.59 33.83 2.06
N ILE A 13 -17.11 32.68 1.58
CA ILE A 13 -15.66 32.36 1.55
C ILE A 13 -15.31 31.68 0.21
N GLY A 14 -14.53 32.39 -0.62
CA GLY A 14 -13.56 31.83 -1.55
C GLY A 14 -14.09 31.06 -2.78
N LYS A 15 -14.12 31.75 -3.92
CA LYS A 15 -14.39 31.23 -5.28
C LYS A 15 -13.61 29.95 -5.61
N TYR A 16 -14.32 28.81 -5.72
CA TYR A 16 -14.01 27.69 -6.63
C TYR A 16 -15.30 26.91 -6.86
N SER A 17 -16.17 27.42 -7.74
CA SER A 17 -17.27 26.65 -8.34
C SER A 17 -16.69 25.86 -9.51
N VAL A 18 -16.67 24.53 -9.40
CA VAL A 18 -16.46 23.65 -10.57
C VAL A 18 -17.83 23.15 -10.97
N ASP A 19 -18.38 23.69 -12.06
CA ASP A 19 -19.64 23.24 -12.63
C ASP A 19 -19.51 21.77 -13.07
N ILE A 20 -20.35 20.90 -12.50
CA ILE A 20 -20.30 19.43 -12.67
C ILE A 20 -21.03 18.97 -13.94
N SER A 21 -21.62 19.89 -14.71
CA SER A 21 -22.52 19.55 -15.83
C SER A 21 -21.84 19.39 -17.19
N ASN A 22 -20.58 19.80 -17.38
CA ASN A 22 -19.92 19.63 -18.69
C ASN A 22 -18.37 19.65 -18.60
N PRO A 23 -17.67 18.51 -18.74
CA PRO A 23 -16.22 18.53 -18.81
C PRO A 23 -15.79 18.79 -20.26
N LYS A 24 -15.42 20.02 -20.60
CA LYS A 24 -14.61 20.28 -21.80
C LYS A 24 -13.19 19.75 -21.55
N GLU A 25 -12.67 18.94 -22.46
CA GLU A 25 -11.28 18.46 -22.43
C GLU A 25 -10.31 19.63 -22.64
N PRO A 26 -9.19 19.73 -21.89
CA PRO A 26 -8.17 20.74 -22.16
C PRO A 26 -7.30 20.32 -23.36
N HIS A 27 -7.03 21.28 -24.26
CA HIS A 27 -6.20 21.11 -25.45
C HIS A 27 -4.70 20.94 -25.10
N PRO A 28 -3.89 20.31 -25.97
CA PRO A 28 -2.51 19.89 -25.68
C PRO A 28 -1.48 21.02 -25.44
N SER A 29 -1.87 22.29 -25.51
CA SER A 29 -0.98 23.44 -25.39
C SER A 29 -0.65 23.86 -23.95
N ASP A 30 -1.33 23.32 -22.94
CA ASP A 30 -1.20 23.77 -21.54
C ASP A 30 -0.18 22.97 -20.69
N LEU A 31 0.59 22.07 -21.31
CA LEU A 31 1.69 21.35 -20.64
C LEU A 31 3.03 21.98 -21.00
N GLY A 32 3.53 22.82 -20.09
CA GLY A 32 4.86 23.41 -20.17
C GLY A 32 5.94 22.36 -20.41
N GLN A 33 6.79 22.64 -21.41
CA GLN A 33 7.92 21.81 -21.82
C GLN A 33 8.89 21.58 -20.65
N VAL A 34 9.13 20.31 -20.33
CA VAL A 34 10.23 19.93 -19.43
C VAL A 34 11.43 19.60 -20.31
N ASN A 35 12.42 20.48 -20.26
CA ASN A 35 13.67 20.43 -21.01
C ASN A 35 14.51 19.21 -20.56
N MET A 36 14.71 18.23 -21.45
CA MET A 36 15.64 17.11 -21.26
C MET A 36 16.98 17.49 -21.86
N GLN A 37 17.93 17.94 -21.04
CA GLN A 37 19.33 18.06 -21.46
C GLN A 37 20.02 16.71 -21.27
N SER A 38 20.33 16.06 -22.39
CA SER A 38 21.22 14.91 -22.50
C SER A 38 22.67 15.39 -22.52
N SER A 39 23.43 15.08 -21.48
CA SER A 39 24.89 15.23 -21.48
C SER A 39 25.53 14.04 -22.19
N SER A 40 25.96 14.23 -23.43
CA SER A 40 26.89 13.36 -24.16
C SER A 40 28.32 13.66 -23.73
N THR A 41 29.04 12.68 -23.17
CA THR A 41 30.50 12.76 -23.02
C THR A 41 31.13 11.77 -23.99
N ALA A 42 31.82 12.32 -24.99
CA ALA A 42 32.67 11.61 -25.91
C ALA A 42 33.96 11.15 -25.19
N ALA A 43 34.40 9.92 -25.45
CA ALA A 43 35.77 9.51 -25.19
C ALA A 43 36.26 8.68 -26.39
N SER A 44 37.38 9.17 -26.93
CA SER A 44 38.04 8.84 -28.19
C SER A 44 38.67 7.45 -28.24
N ASN A 45 38.65 6.89 -29.45
CA ASN A 45 39.42 5.73 -29.86
C ASN A 45 40.93 5.98 -29.76
N THR A 46 41.65 5.08 -29.09
CA THR A 46 43.08 4.85 -29.33
C THR A 46 43.34 3.35 -29.36
N SER A 47 43.70 2.90 -30.56
CA SER A 47 44.30 1.61 -30.88
C SER A 47 45.62 1.42 -30.16
N CYS A 48 45.85 0.26 -29.54
CA CYS A 48 47.21 -0.26 -29.36
C CYS A 48 47.25 -1.78 -29.14
N LYS A 49 47.58 -2.48 -30.23
CA LYS A 49 48.46 -3.66 -30.36
C LYS A 49 48.30 -4.86 -29.43
N GLU A 50 47.85 -5.94 -30.07
CA GLU A 50 48.13 -7.34 -29.76
C GLU A 50 49.61 -7.59 -29.41
N ARG A 51 49.85 -8.37 -28.35
CA ARG A 51 51.05 -9.20 -28.21
C ARG A 51 50.69 -10.47 -27.44
N ASN A 52 50.68 -11.58 -28.17
CA ASN A 52 50.69 -12.95 -27.64
C ASN A 52 52.04 -13.21 -26.97
N PHE A 53 52.05 -13.82 -25.78
CA PHE A 53 53.21 -14.62 -25.36
C PHE A 53 52.82 -15.73 -24.37
N SER A 54 53.05 -16.94 -24.86
CA SER A 54 53.46 -18.20 -24.20
C SER A 54 52.70 -18.78 -23.00
N ALA A 55 52.40 -20.06 -23.21
CA ALA A 55 51.99 -21.08 -22.27
C ALA A 55 52.95 -21.26 -21.08
N THR A 56 52.37 -21.58 -19.93
CA THR A 56 53.00 -22.46 -18.93
C THR A 56 51.94 -23.42 -18.38
N VAL A 57 52.19 -24.71 -18.62
CA VAL A 57 51.49 -25.87 -18.08
C VAL A 57 51.89 -26.04 -16.61
N ILE A 58 50.95 -25.95 -15.66
CA ILE A 58 51.12 -26.49 -14.30
C ILE A 58 49.81 -27.13 -13.83
N THR A 59 49.80 -28.46 -13.93
CA THR A 59 49.17 -29.48 -13.07
C THR A 59 47.66 -29.41 -12.75
N LEU A 60 46.96 -30.41 -13.29
CA LEU A 60 45.71 -30.96 -12.79
C LEU A 60 45.88 -31.46 -11.35
N ARG A 61 45.18 -30.84 -10.40
CA ARG A 61 44.70 -31.52 -9.18
C ARG A 61 43.19 -31.37 -9.14
N ASN A 62 42.52 -32.52 -9.12
CA ASN A 62 41.08 -32.68 -8.96
C ASN A 62 40.54 -31.75 -7.87
N MET A 63 39.75 -30.76 -8.25
CA MET A 63 38.76 -30.14 -7.37
C MET A 63 37.38 -30.39 -7.99
N SER A 64 36.58 -31.22 -7.32
CA SER A 64 35.16 -31.35 -7.60
C SER A 64 34.51 -29.97 -7.73
N PRO A 65 33.64 -29.73 -8.73
CA PRO A 65 32.88 -28.49 -8.76
C PRO A 65 31.92 -28.47 -7.57
N ASN A 66 32.15 -27.53 -6.64
CA ASN A 66 31.16 -27.14 -5.63
C ASN A 66 29.93 -26.57 -6.35
N THR A 67 28.98 -27.44 -6.64
CA THR A 67 27.64 -27.12 -7.14
C THR A 67 26.78 -26.55 -6.01
N ASP A 68 27.09 -25.35 -5.50
CA ASP A 68 26.30 -24.75 -4.39
C ASP A 68 26.01 -23.24 -4.53
N SER A 69 26.43 -22.59 -5.62
CA SER A 69 26.23 -21.15 -5.82
C SER A 69 25.12 -20.78 -6.81
N ALA A 70 24.65 -21.72 -7.64
CA ALA A 70 23.64 -21.43 -8.68
C ALA A 70 22.17 -21.63 -8.22
N ASP A 71 21.91 -22.41 -7.16
CA ASP A 71 20.54 -22.80 -6.77
C ASP A 71 19.79 -21.83 -5.85
N LYS A 72 20.48 -20.86 -5.25
CA LYS A 72 19.84 -19.89 -4.33
C LYS A 72 18.96 -18.88 -5.08
N THR A 73 19.23 -18.63 -6.36
CA THR A 73 18.46 -17.71 -7.21
C THR A 73 17.27 -18.42 -7.87
N ALA A 74 17.42 -19.70 -8.23
CA ALA A 74 16.36 -20.53 -8.81
C ALA A 74 15.29 -20.93 -7.78
N SER A 75 15.71 -21.27 -6.55
CA SER A 75 14.78 -21.59 -5.44
C SER A 75 13.90 -20.41 -5.01
N PHE A 76 14.30 -19.17 -5.29
CA PHE A 76 13.48 -17.98 -5.02
C PHE A 76 12.36 -17.77 -6.06
N ARG A 77 12.54 -18.27 -7.28
CA ARG A 77 11.54 -18.22 -8.35
C ARG A 77 10.55 -19.39 -8.26
N PHE A 78 11.00 -20.59 -7.89
CA PHE A 78 10.13 -21.76 -7.74
C PHE A 78 9.21 -21.71 -6.51
N ARG A 79 9.60 -21.05 -5.41
CA ARG A 79 8.72 -20.90 -4.24
C ARG A 79 7.49 -20.02 -4.48
N ASN A 80 7.50 -19.16 -5.50
CA ASN A 80 6.33 -18.32 -5.81
C ASN A 80 5.24 -19.04 -6.63
N ILE A 81 5.53 -20.23 -7.17
CA ILE A 81 4.58 -21.04 -7.96
C ILE A 81 3.76 -21.97 -7.05
N LEU A 82 4.31 -22.36 -5.89
CA LEU A 82 3.71 -23.33 -4.96
C LEU A 82 2.88 -22.72 -3.82
N ASP A 83 2.68 -21.39 -3.80
CA ASP A 83 1.80 -20.74 -2.83
C ASP A 83 0.47 -20.36 -3.51
N PRO A 84 -0.57 -21.21 -3.44
CA PRO A 84 -1.80 -21.05 -4.21
C PRO A 84 -2.70 -19.88 -3.74
N THR A 85 -2.38 -19.22 -2.62
CA THR A 85 -3.28 -18.21 -2.05
C THR A 85 -2.91 -16.78 -2.49
N PRO A 86 -3.84 -16.06 -3.17
CA PRO A 86 -3.62 -14.66 -3.49
C PRO A 86 -3.49 -13.83 -2.22
N ALA A 87 -2.58 -12.85 -2.24
CA ALA A 87 -2.34 -12.01 -1.08
C ALA A 87 -3.58 -11.17 -0.71
N ILE A 88 -3.99 -11.22 0.55
CA ILE A 88 -5.09 -10.43 1.10
C ILE A 88 -4.59 -9.00 1.31
N ILE A 89 -5.16 -8.04 0.56
CA ILE A 89 -4.75 -6.64 0.63
C ILE A 89 -5.72 -5.88 1.52
N ILE A 90 -5.26 -5.39 2.67
CA ILE A 90 -6.07 -4.70 3.66
C ILE A 90 -5.82 -3.18 3.59
N ASP A 91 -6.88 -2.38 3.55
CA ASP A 91 -6.79 -0.91 3.70
C ASP A 91 -6.61 -0.53 5.17
N GLY A 92 -5.47 0.07 5.54
CA GLY A 92 -5.19 0.51 6.90
C GLY A 92 -6.01 1.72 7.35
N ARG A 93 -6.68 2.43 6.43
CA ARG A 93 -7.49 3.61 6.77
C ARG A 93 -8.57 3.26 7.79
N GLY A 94 -8.63 4.03 8.88
CA GLY A 94 -9.76 3.96 9.80
C GLY A 94 -9.74 2.76 10.74
N HIS A 95 -8.75 1.87 10.65
CA HIS A 95 -8.62 0.72 11.54
C HIS A 95 -7.88 1.06 12.83
N LEU A 96 -8.21 0.37 13.92
CA LEU A 96 -7.48 0.46 15.19
C LEU A 96 -6.24 -0.43 15.15
N LEU A 97 -5.06 0.16 15.37
CA LEU A 97 -3.75 -0.48 15.24
C LEU A 97 -3.67 -1.87 15.90
N GLY A 98 -4.03 -1.95 17.19
CA GLY A 98 -3.95 -3.20 17.95
C GLY A 98 -4.97 -4.25 17.53
N ARG A 99 -6.22 -3.85 17.26
CA ARG A 99 -7.28 -4.78 16.82
C ARG A 99 -6.97 -5.36 15.45
N LEU A 100 -6.50 -4.52 14.53
CA LEU A 100 -6.09 -4.97 13.21
C LEU A 100 -4.89 -5.92 13.31
N ALA A 101 -3.89 -5.58 14.13
CA ALA A 101 -2.70 -6.41 14.31
C ALA A 101 -3.03 -7.81 14.85
N ALA A 102 -4.01 -7.93 15.75
CA ALA A 102 -4.43 -9.23 16.30
C ALA A 102 -5.06 -10.14 15.23
N VAL A 103 -5.96 -9.60 14.41
CA VAL A 103 -6.57 -10.33 13.29
C VAL A 103 -5.51 -10.75 12.27
N ILE A 104 -4.61 -9.83 11.91
CA ILE A 104 -3.50 -10.11 10.99
C ILE A 104 -2.60 -11.21 11.54
N ALA A 105 -2.24 -11.18 12.82
CA ALA A 105 -1.35 -12.18 13.42
C ALA A 105 -1.92 -13.60 13.29
N LYS A 106 -3.23 -13.77 13.52
CA LYS A 106 -3.90 -15.07 13.35
C LYS A 106 -3.90 -15.54 11.89
N VAL A 107 -4.28 -14.65 10.97
CA VAL A 107 -4.31 -14.94 9.52
C VAL A 107 -2.91 -15.33 8.99
N LEU A 108 -1.84 -14.70 9.49
CA LEU A 108 -0.46 -15.05 9.11
C LEU A 108 -0.03 -16.43 9.62
N LEU A 109 -0.51 -16.83 10.81
CA LEU A 109 -0.22 -18.14 11.40
C LEU A 109 -1.01 -19.29 10.75
N GLU A 110 -2.14 -18.98 10.11
CA GLU A 110 -2.90 -19.87 9.22
C GLU A 110 -2.19 -20.09 7.87
N GLY A 111 -1.18 -19.28 7.55
CA GLY A 111 -0.38 -19.43 6.33
C GLY A 111 -0.73 -18.44 5.23
N ASN A 112 -1.71 -17.56 5.43
CA ASN A 112 -2.13 -16.59 4.44
C ASN A 112 -1.12 -15.44 4.28
N LYS A 113 -0.98 -14.93 3.05
CA LYS A 113 -0.18 -13.74 2.74
C LYS A 113 -1.02 -12.49 2.94
N VAL A 114 -0.52 -11.54 3.73
CA VAL A 114 -1.25 -10.30 4.05
C VAL A 114 -0.42 -9.09 3.68
N VAL A 115 -1.04 -8.17 2.94
CA VAL A 115 -0.46 -6.87 2.59
C VAL A 115 -1.33 -5.77 3.19
N VAL A 116 -0.76 -4.94 4.07
CA VAL A 116 -1.45 -3.77 4.60
C VAL A 116 -0.93 -2.53 3.89
N VAL A 117 -1.86 -1.76 3.32
CA VAL A 117 -1.56 -0.48 2.66
C VAL A 117 -2.09 0.68 3.48
N ARG A 118 -1.56 1.89 3.27
CA ARG A 118 -1.99 3.13 3.94
C ARG A 118 -1.87 3.09 5.46
N CYS A 119 -0.74 2.57 5.96
CA CYS A 119 -0.47 2.46 7.39
C CYS A 119 -0.45 3.83 8.10
N GLU A 120 -0.22 4.93 7.39
CA GLU A 120 -0.27 6.29 7.94
C GLU A 120 -1.68 6.70 8.40
N GLN A 121 -2.73 6.07 7.87
CA GLN A 121 -4.13 6.36 8.18
C GLN A 121 -4.73 5.38 9.22
N LEU A 122 -3.88 4.56 9.83
CA LEU A 122 -4.24 3.78 11.01
C LEU A 122 -4.54 4.71 12.19
N ASN A 123 -5.40 4.23 13.08
CA ASN A 123 -5.84 4.95 14.25
C ASN A 123 -5.44 4.21 15.53
N ILE A 124 -5.16 4.97 16.59
CA ILE A 124 -5.01 4.48 17.95
C ILE A 124 -6.10 5.16 18.78
N SER A 125 -6.76 4.41 19.65
CA SER A 125 -7.74 4.99 20.57
C SER A 125 -7.07 5.94 21.58
N GLY A 126 -7.85 6.89 22.09
CA GLY A 126 -7.37 7.87 23.05
C GLY A 126 -6.75 9.11 22.42
N ASN A 127 -6.57 10.13 23.25
CA ASN A 127 -6.07 11.44 22.82
C ASN A 127 -4.65 11.36 22.23
N PHE A 128 -4.36 12.22 21.27
CA PHE A 128 -3.07 12.34 20.60
C PHE A 128 -1.91 12.48 21.59
N PHE A 129 -2.01 13.43 22.53
CA PHE A 129 -0.95 13.71 23.49
C PHE A 129 -0.58 12.51 24.36
N ARG A 130 -1.58 11.75 24.82
CA ARG A 130 -1.36 10.52 25.61
C ARG A 130 -0.61 9.46 24.81
N ASN A 131 -0.98 9.29 23.54
CA ASN A 131 -0.31 8.34 22.66
C ASN A 131 1.12 8.78 22.31
N LYS A 132 1.36 10.10 22.15
CA LYS A 132 2.70 10.67 22.01
C LYS A 132 3.58 10.39 23.23
N LEU A 133 3.08 10.65 24.44
CA LEU A 133 3.82 10.37 25.68
C LEU A 133 4.17 8.88 25.83
N LYS A 134 3.23 7.98 25.50
CA LYS A 134 3.50 6.54 25.48
C LYS A 134 4.64 6.19 24.52
N PHE A 135 4.64 6.77 23.33
CA PHE A 135 5.70 6.53 22.35
C PHE A 135 7.05 7.13 22.80
N MET A 136 7.05 8.34 23.37
CA MET A 136 8.26 8.97 23.90
C MET A 136 8.85 8.19 25.08
N SER A 137 8.02 7.65 25.98
CA SER A 137 8.46 6.73 27.03
C SER A 137 9.14 5.48 26.44
N PHE A 138 8.59 4.93 25.36
CA PHE A 138 9.20 3.82 24.63
C PHE A 138 10.55 4.21 24.00
N LEU A 139 10.70 5.43 23.45
CA LEU A 139 11.98 5.91 22.91
C LEU A 139 13.09 6.04 23.95
N ARG A 140 12.74 6.35 25.20
CA ARG A 140 13.70 6.42 26.31
C ARG A 140 14.28 5.06 26.69
N LYS A 141 13.63 3.95 26.31
CA LYS A 141 14.13 2.59 26.55
C LYS A 141 15.30 2.31 25.60
N ARG A 142 16.53 2.41 26.10
CA ARG A 142 17.76 2.10 25.37
C ARG A 142 18.67 1.21 26.23
N CYS A 143 19.53 0.44 25.58
CA CYS A 143 20.61 -0.25 26.28
C CYS A 143 21.62 0.80 26.76
N ASN A 144 22.00 0.77 28.04
CA ASN A 144 22.91 1.77 28.60
C ASN A 144 24.33 1.59 28.06
N VAL A 145 24.81 0.34 27.94
CA VAL A 145 26.19 0.03 27.51
C VAL A 145 26.43 0.30 26.02
N ASN A 146 25.56 -0.19 25.14
CA ASN A 146 25.65 0.05 23.70
C ASN A 146 24.24 0.23 23.12
N PRO A 147 23.82 1.48 22.84
CA PRO A 147 22.50 1.76 22.27
C PRO A 147 22.22 1.03 20.96
N ALA A 148 23.24 0.72 20.14
CA ALA A 148 23.07 0.05 18.86
C ALA A 148 22.61 -1.41 18.98
N ARG A 149 22.95 -2.09 20.08
CA ARG A 149 22.47 -3.45 20.39
C ARG A 149 21.07 -3.46 21.02
N GLY A 150 20.59 -2.30 21.46
CA GLY A 150 19.35 -2.15 22.20
C GLY A 150 18.08 -2.31 21.35
N PRO A 151 16.91 -2.00 21.94
CA PRO A 151 15.65 -2.05 21.23
C PRO A 151 15.61 -1.06 20.06
N PHE A 152 15.36 -1.56 18.85
CA PHE A 152 15.15 -0.69 17.69
C PHE A 152 13.78 0.00 17.75
N HIS A 153 13.83 1.33 17.66
CA HIS A 153 12.67 2.18 17.63
C HIS A 153 12.37 2.60 16.21
N PHE A 154 11.41 1.94 15.56
CA PHE A 154 11.00 2.34 14.21
C PHE A 154 10.09 3.56 14.25
N ARG A 155 10.29 4.50 13.31
CA ARG A 155 9.49 5.73 13.21
C ARG A 155 8.38 5.64 12.15
N ALA A 156 8.57 4.84 11.11
CA ALA A 156 7.59 4.72 10.03
C ALA A 156 6.29 4.03 10.50
N PRO A 157 5.10 4.49 10.07
CA PRO A 157 3.81 3.90 10.46
C PRO A 157 3.73 2.40 10.13
N SER A 158 4.17 2.01 8.93
CA SER A 158 4.28 0.64 8.44
C SER A 158 5.11 -0.25 9.38
N LYS A 159 6.25 0.25 9.84
CA LYS A 159 7.13 -0.48 10.76
C LYS A 159 6.61 -0.50 12.20
N ILE A 160 5.84 0.51 12.62
CA ILE A 160 5.11 0.48 13.89
C ILE A 160 4.10 -0.67 13.86
N LEU A 161 3.30 -0.77 12.80
CA LEU A 161 2.38 -1.89 12.60
C LEU A 161 3.12 -3.23 12.60
N TRP A 162 4.20 -3.35 11.82
CA TRP A 162 5.02 -4.57 11.79
C TRP A 162 5.56 -4.95 13.18
N LYS A 163 6.01 -3.97 13.97
CA LYS A 163 6.47 -4.22 15.35
C LYS A 163 5.34 -4.68 16.27
N THR A 164 4.13 -4.13 16.11
CA THR A 164 2.95 -4.59 16.87
C THR A 164 2.56 -6.02 16.50
N VAL A 165 2.53 -6.38 15.22
CA VAL A 165 2.23 -7.75 14.77
C VAL A 165 3.32 -8.72 15.21
N ARG A 166 4.61 -8.33 15.12
CA ARG A 166 5.74 -9.12 15.65
C ARG A 166 5.62 -9.39 17.15
N GLY A 167 5.04 -8.46 17.92
CA GLY A 167 4.77 -8.66 19.34
C GLY A 167 3.67 -9.67 19.63
N MET A 168 2.79 -9.95 18.67
CA MET A 168 1.67 -10.89 18.77
C MET A 168 1.99 -12.28 18.17
N ILE A 169 3.14 -12.44 17.51
CA ILE A 169 3.59 -13.69 16.88
C ILE A 169 4.80 -14.24 17.68
N PRO A 170 4.93 -15.57 17.84
CA PRO A 170 6.13 -16.21 18.41
C PRO A 170 7.34 -16.10 17.46
N HIS A 171 7.83 -14.89 17.21
CA HIS A 171 8.82 -14.55 16.18
C HIS A 171 10.23 -15.12 16.39
N LYS A 172 10.49 -15.78 17.53
CA LYS A 172 11.76 -16.47 17.79
C LYS A 172 11.79 -17.86 17.12
N THR A 173 10.64 -18.50 16.94
CA THR A 173 10.54 -19.80 16.28
C THR A 173 10.55 -19.64 14.76
N GLU A 174 10.93 -20.70 14.03
CA GLU A 174 10.99 -20.64 12.57
C GLU A 174 9.61 -20.41 11.94
N ARG A 175 8.57 -21.09 12.45
CA ARG A 175 7.17 -20.84 12.07
C ARG A 175 6.77 -19.37 12.23
N GLY A 176 7.19 -18.72 13.31
CA GLY A 176 6.91 -17.31 13.55
C GLY A 176 7.66 -16.38 12.60
N LYS A 177 8.91 -16.72 12.24
CA LYS A 177 9.67 -15.99 11.23
C LYS A 177 9.03 -16.12 9.85
N ASP A 178 8.59 -17.31 9.47
CA ASP A 178 7.85 -17.56 8.22
C ASP A 178 6.58 -16.71 8.13
N ALA A 179 5.79 -16.69 9.21
CA ALA A 179 4.60 -15.87 9.31
C ALA A 179 4.91 -14.37 9.12
N LEU A 180 6.01 -13.87 9.70
CA LEU A 180 6.43 -12.48 9.50
C LEU A 180 6.93 -12.19 8.08
N ARG A 181 7.52 -13.17 7.37
CA ARG A 181 7.91 -13.01 5.95
C ARG A 181 6.69 -12.86 5.04
N ARG A 182 5.55 -13.43 5.42
CA ARG A 182 4.27 -13.31 4.67
C ARG A 182 3.61 -11.93 4.83
N LEU A 183 3.96 -11.17 5.87
CA LEU A 183 3.41 -9.82 6.10
C LEU A 183 4.18 -8.76 5.32
N ARG A 184 3.46 -7.95 4.54
CA ARG A 184 3.99 -6.71 3.96
C ARG A 184 3.16 -5.52 4.45
N ALA A 185 3.82 -4.45 4.85
CA ALA A 185 3.17 -3.23 5.31
C ALA A 185 3.78 -2.02 4.59
N TYR A 186 2.92 -1.17 4.03
CA TYR A 186 3.32 0.01 3.27
C TYR A 186 2.66 1.28 3.80
N ASP A 187 3.43 2.37 3.76
CA ASP A 187 2.92 3.73 3.95
C ASP A 187 2.44 4.24 2.58
N GLY A 188 1.19 4.70 2.50
CA GLY A 188 0.49 4.88 1.22
C GLY A 188 0.15 3.56 0.52
N CYS A 189 -0.22 3.62 -0.77
CA CYS A 189 -0.46 2.45 -1.61
C CYS A 189 0.44 2.50 -2.84
N PRO A 190 1.43 1.60 -2.94
CA PRO A 190 2.32 1.59 -4.09
C PRO A 190 1.65 0.94 -5.33
N PRO A 191 2.21 1.17 -6.55
CA PRO A 191 1.59 0.80 -7.83
C PRO A 191 1.17 -0.68 -8.00
N PRO A 192 1.82 -1.69 -7.39
CA PRO A 192 1.33 -3.07 -7.52
C PRO A 192 -0.03 -3.32 -6.84
N TYR A 193 -0.48 -2.45 -5.93
CA TYR A 193 -1.68 -2.63 -5.11
C TYR A 193 -2.73 -1.53 -5.29
N ASP A 194 -2.46 -0.49 -6.07
CA ASP A 194 -3.38 0.64 -6.27
C ASP A 194 -4.63 0.27 -7.06
N ASN A 195 -4.48 -0.61 -8.04
CA ASN A 195 -5.50 -1.11 -8.95
C ASN A 195 -6.24 -2.34 -8.40
N ARG A 196 -5.74 -2.93 -7.31
CA ARG A 196 -6.37 -4.10 -6.69
C ARG A 196 -7.41 -3.68 -5.67
N ARG A 197 -8.47 -4.49 -5.57
CA ARG A 197 -9.49 -4.31 -4.53
C ARG A 197 -8.86 -4.50 -3.16
N ARG A 198 -9.01 -3.51 -2.30
CA ARG A 198 -8.55 -3.54 -0.90
C ARG A 198 -9.73 -3.93 -0.02
N VAL A 199 -9.52 -4.91 0.85
CA VAL A 199 -10.51 -5.34 1.82
C VAL A 199 -10.38 -4.55 3.12
N VAL A 200 -11.44 -4.58 3.91
CA VAL A 200 -11.56 -3.91 5.21
C VAL A 200 -11.90 -4.97 6.24
N VAL A 201 -11.43 -4.81 7.48
CA VAL A 201 -11.70 -5.71 8.59
C VAL A 201 -12.71 -5.03 9.53
N PRO A 202 -14.01 -5.36 9.47
CA PRO A 202 -15.05 -4.68 10.25
C PRO A 202 -14.80 -4.72 11.76
N ALA A 203 -14.34 -5.87 12.26
CA ALA A 203 -14.01 -6.09 13.68
C ALA A 203 -12.88 -5.18 14.22
N ALA A 204 -12.10 -4.55 13.33
CA ALA A 204 -11.01 -3.66 13.68
C ALA A 204 -11.25 -2.20 13.25
N LEU A 205 -12.34 -1.90 12.56
CA LEU A 205 -12.68 -0.54 12.15
C LEU A 205 -13.04 0.33 13.36
N ARG A 206 -12.41 1.51 13.46
CA ARG A 206 -12.66 2.48 14.52
C ARG A 206 -14.14 2.82 14.67
N VAL A 207 -14.87 3.00 13.57
CA VAL A 207 -16.27 3.44 13.59
C VAL A 207 -17.16 2.44 14.32
N PHE A 208 -16.92 1.13 14.16
CA PHE A 208 -17.65 0.09 14.88
C PHE A 208 -17.11 -0.14 16.29
N CYS A 209 -15.79 -0.05 16.46
CA CYS A 209 -15.12 -0.45 17.70
C CYS A 209 -15.13 0.63 18.80
N LEU A 210 -15.23 1.91 18.42
CA LEU A 210 -15.07 3.03 19.34
C LEU A 210 -16.38 3.81 19.43
N LYS A 211 -16.82 4.12 20.66
CA LYS A 211 -17.98 4.97 20.89
C LYS A 211 -17.82 6.33 20.18
N PRO A 212 -18.87 6.86 19.53
CA PRO A 212 -18.85 8.22 18.98
C PRO A 212 -18.42 9.26 20.03
N GLY A 213 -17.75 10.33 19.59
CA GLY A 213 -17.24 11.38 20.48
C GLY A 213 -15.92 11.08 21.21
N ARG A 214 -15.45 9.82 21.22
CA ARG A 214 -14.14 9.50 21.81
C ARG A 214 -12.98 9.93 20.90
N LYS A 215 -12.04 10.68 21.47
CA LYS A 215 -10.82 11.14 20.78
C LYS A 215 -9.96 9.94 20.35
N TYR A 216 -9.35 10.05 19.19
CA TYR A 216 -8.40 9.08 18.63
C TYR A 216 -7.20 9.80 18.01
N CYS A 217 -6.16 9.04 17.72
CA CYS A 217 -4.90 9.52 17.18
C CYS A 217 -4.61 8.85 15.83
N HIS A 218 -4.22 9.63 14.83
CA HIS A 218 -3.68 9.07 13.57
C HIS A 218 -2.22 8.65 13.76
N VAL A 219 -1.88 7.43 13.35
CA VAL A 219 -0.51 6.90 13.44
C VAL A 219 0.44 7.71 12.57
N GLY A 220 0.03 8.20 11.40
CA GLY A 220 0.85 9.04 10.54
C GLY A 220 1.27 10.37 11.20
N ARG A 221 0.36 11.02 11.95
CA ARG A 221 0.70 12.23 12.71
C ARG A 221 1.65 11.90 13.86
N LEU A 222 1.35 10.85 14.62
CA LEU A 222 2.19 10.39 15.72
C LEU A 222 3.62 10.13 15.24
N SER A 223 3.75 9.34 14.16
CA SER A 223 5.00 8.95 13.51
C SER A 223 5.84 10.15 13.08
N HIS A 224 5.20 11.17 12.50
CA HIS A 224 5.89 12.38 12.07
C HIS A 224 6.49 13.16 13.23
N GLU A 225 5.70 13.38 14.30
CA GLU A 225 6.18 14.11 15.48
C GLU A 225 7.30 13.37 16.24
N VAL A 226 7.42 12.04 16.07
CA VAL A 226 8.50 11.25 16.69
C VAL A 226 9.74 11.11 15.78
N GLY A 227 9.69 11.60 14.54
CA GLY A 227 10.84 11.65 13.62
C GLY A 227 10.67 10.94 12.28
N TRP A 228 9.44 10.64 11.84
CA TRP A 228 9.21 10.12 10.47
C TRP A 228 9.25 11.25 9.43
N LYS A 229 10.26 11.20 8.56
CA LYS A 229 10.57 12.26 7.58
C LYS A 229 9.69 12.24 6.31
N TYR A 230 9.14 11.08 5.93
CA TYR A 230 8.51 10.89 4.62
C TYR A 230 7.01 11.22 4.56
N ARG A 231 6.45 11.88 5.58
CA ARG A 231 5.03 12.22 5.64
C ARG A 231 4.58 13.01 4.41
N ASP A 232 5.32 14.06 4.05
CA ASP A 232 4.90 14.97 2.98
C ASP A 232 5.11 14.35 1.59
N VAL A 233 6.15 13.53 1.43
CA VAL A 233 6.39 12.74 0.21
C VAL A 233 5.24 11.76 -0.02
N VAL A 234 4.88 10.99 1.01
CA VAL A 234 3.76 10.03 0.93
C VAL A 234 2.44 10.76 0.65
N ARG A 235 2.20 11.92 1.27
CA ARG A 235 1.01 12.74 0.98
C ARG A 235 0.92 13.11 -0.50
N LYS A 236 1.99 13.67 -1.08
CA LYS A 236 2.04 14.04 -2.50
C LYS A 236 1.78 12.85 -3.43
N LEU A 237 2.38 11.69 -3.12
CA LEU A 237 2.18 10.47 -3.92
C LEU A 237 0.75 9.93 -3.79
N GLU A 238 0.16 9.96 -2.59
CA GLU A 238 -1.22 9.57 -2.37
C GLU A 238 -2.20 10.50 -3.09
N ASP A 239 -1.94 11.79 -3.15
CA ASP A 239 -2.79 12.76 -3.85
C ASP A 239 -2.73 12.55 -5.37
N LYS A 240 -1.54 12.32 -5.94
CA LYS A 240 -1.39 11.88 -7.34
C LYS A 240 -2.15 10.58 -7.61
N ARG A 241 -2.09 9.59 -6.70
CA ARG A 241 -2.82 8.33 -6.83
C ARG A 241 -4.34 8.54 -6.75
N LYS A 242 -4.83 9.39 -5.84
CA LYS A 242 -6.25 9.72 -5.73
C LYS A 242 -6.77 10.40 -6.98
N PHE A 243 -6.01 11.33 -7.56
CA PHE A 243 -6.38 11.97 -8.83
C PHE A 243 -6.60 10.93 -9.93
N LYS A 244 -5.63 10.04 -10.15
CA LYS A 244 -5.77 8.92 -11.10
C LYS A 244 -6.97 8.01 -10.78
N ALA A 245 -7.20 7.74 -9.49
CA ALA A 245 -8.32 6.92 -9.06
C ALA A 245 -9.68 7.60 -9.31
N ILE A 246 -9.79 8.93 -9.16
CA ILE A 246 -11.02 9.67 -9.46
C ILE A 246 -11.35 9.58 -10.95
N HIS A 247 -10.36 9.81 -11.83
CA HIS A 247 -10.53 9.65 -13.27
C HIS A 247 -10.97 8.23 -13.64
N LYS A 248 -10.30 7.22 -13.06
CA LYS A 248 -10.65 5.81 -13.27
C LYS A 248 -12.09 5.50 -12.84
N VAL A 249 -12.49 5.95 -11.64
CA VAL A 249 -13.85 5.72 -11.12
C VAL A 249 -14.90 6.45 -11.97
N ALA A 250 -14.62 7.66 -12.44
CA ALA A 250 -15.52 8.40 -13.32
C ALA A 250 -15.72 7.65 -14.66
N PHE A 251 -14.62 7.16 -15.25
CA PHE A 251 -14.65 6.34 -16.45
C PHE A 251 -15.44 5.03 -16.24
N GLU A 252 -15.16 4.30 -15.16
CA GLU A 252 -15.90 3.07 -14.81
C GLU A 252 -17.40 3.32 -14.59
N ARG A 253 -17.78 4.46 -13.97
CA ARG A 253 -19.18 4.84 -13.81
C ARG A 253 -19.86 5.13 -15.14
N ARG A 254 -19.17 5.81 -16.06
CA ARG A 254 -19.66 6.06 -17.42
C ARG A 254 -19.85 4.74 -18.17
N LEU A 255 -18.87 3.84 -18.12
CA LEU A 255 -18.97 2.52 -18.73
C LEU A 255 -20.15 1.73 -18.15
N LYS A 256 -20.31 1.68 -16.83
CA LYS A 256 -21.46 0.99 -16.20
C LYS A 256 -22.81 1.52 -16.67
N ARG A 257 -22.94 2.83 -16.89
CA ARG A 257 -24.17 3.43 -17.43
C ARG A 257 -24.43 2.95 -18.85
N ILE A 258 -23.42 3.00 -19.71
CA ILE A 258 -23.52 2.51 -21.10
C ILE A 258 -23.85 1.03 -21.15
N THR A 259 -23.21 0.21 -20.30
CA THR A 259 -23.51 -1.23 -20.19
C THR A 259 -24.95 -1.47 -19.75
N LYS A 260 -25.48 -0.66 -18.82
CA LYS A 260 -26.88 -0.75 -18.39
C LYS A 260 -27.83 -0.40 -19.54
N GLU A 261 -27.61 0.71 -20.22
CA GLU A 261 -28.41 1.13 -21.39
C GLU A 261 -28.38 0.10 -22.51
N ALA A 262 -27.23 -0.51 -22.77
CA ALA A 262 -27.09 -1.61 -23.72
C ALA A 262 -27.86 -2.86 -23.27
N GLY A 263 -27.78 -3.21 -21.97
CA GLY A 263 -28.54 -4.31 -21.39
C GLY A 263 -30.06 -4.12 -21.52
N GLU A 264 -30.56 -2.91 -21.29
CA GLU A 264 -31.97 -2.56 -21.47
C GLU A 264 -32.43 -2.70 -22.93
N LYS A 265 -31.58 -2.34 -23.90
CA LYS A 265 -31.87 -2.52 -25.34
C LYS A 265 -31.93 -3.98 -25.77
N VAL A 266 -31.07 -4.83 -25.22
CA VAL A 266 -30.96 -6.26 -25.57
C VAL A 266 -31.88 -7.14 -24.70
N ALA A 267 -32.58 -6.56 -23.73
CA ALA A 267 -33.37 -7.27 -22.72
C ALA A 267 -34.31 -8.35 -23.28
N LYS A 268 -34.97 -8.08 -24.41
CA LYS A 268 -35.88 -9.04 -25.08
C LYS A 268 -35.15 -10.30 -25.55
N ALA A 269 -33.94 -10.15 -26.10
CA ALA A 269 -33.14 -11.27 -26.58
C ALA A 269 -32.52 -12.06 -25.42
N THR A 270 -32.19 -11.41 -24.31
CA THR A 270 -31.60 -12.04 -23.12
C THR A 270 -32.62 -12.62 -22.13
N ALA A 271 -33.92 -12.34 -22.31
CA ALA A 271 -35.00 -12.80 -21.44
C ALA A 271 -34.94 -14.30 -21.05
N PRO A 272 -34.69 -15.27 -21.96
CA PRO A 272 -34.61 -16.69 -21.58
C PRO A 272 -33.40 -17.01 -20.68
N PHE A 273 -32.30 -16.26 -20.78
CA PHE A 273 -31.15 -16.44 -19.89
C PHE A 273 -31.39 -15.79 -18.54
N THR A 274 -32.04 -14.62 -18.53
CA THR A 274 -32.41 -13.92 -17.31
C THR A 274 -33.39 -14.74 -16.46
N SER A 275 -34.37 -15.42 -17.05
CA SER A 275 -35.29 -16.28 -16.31
C SER A 275 -34.59 -17.46 -15.63
N ILE A 276 -33.59 -18.05 -16.29
CA ILE A 276 -32.73 -19.09 -15.70
C ILE A 276 -31.94 -18.51 -14.52
N ILE A 277 -31.33 -17.32 -14.66
CA ILE A 277 -30.58 -16.65 -13.59
C ILE A 277 -31.49 -16.33 -12.40
N GLN A 278 -32.72 -15.89 -12.65
CA GLN A 278 -33.73 -15.62 -11.63
C GLN A 278 -34.21 -16.88 -10.93
N SER A 279 -34.27 -18.02 -11.62
CA SER A 279 -34.60 -19.32 -10.99
C SER A 279 -33.57 -19.74 -9.93
N TYR A 280 -32.31 -19.32 -10.10
CA TYR A 280 -31.26 -19.49 -9.10
C TYR A 280 -31.28 -18.42 -7.99
N GLY A 281 -32.25 -17.50 -8.00
CA GLY A 281 -32.43 -16.44 -7.01
C GLY A 281 -31.52 -15.23 -7.18
N TYR A 282 -30.85 -15.07 -8.33
CA TYR A 282 -30.09 -13.85 -8.65
C TYR A 282 -31.01 -12.82 -9.32
N ASN A 283 -31.00 -11.58 -8.80
CA ASN A 283 -31.77 -10.44 -9.31
C ASN A 283 -30.86 -9.41 -9.97
#